data_AF-A0A9P1P312-F1
#
_entry.id   AF-A0A9P1P312-F1
#
_cell.length_a   1.000
_cell.length_b   1.000
_cell.length_c   1.000
_cell.angle_alpha   90.00
_cell.angle_beta   90.00
_cell.angle_gamma   90.00
#
_symmetry.space_group_name_H-M   'P 1'
#
loop_
_entity.id
_entity.type
_entity.pdbx_description
1 polymer ?
#
loop_
_entity_poly.entity_id
_entity_poly.type
_entity_poly.pdbx_seq_one_letter_code
_entity_poly.pdbx_strand_id
1 'polypeptide(L)'
;MIVEMLSLFASAGLGVVGSECHKWAQRKAGERNHDIEKALLTAHERILNDICGCCEKTPEWKRNQPLIIARIDQIKQDGQQILIIVEGEQPQGSEGSWQGSELEAIRTKLMQRLEAEHQWLREAPPVLLNTFRNLYLPGLVHYFRLEIKYNQVVFNTLTHDILTDISGKVGNIDQELQQIRGRIDEGVDTFIASCQGLDERFNQLLKTLKGTAAVPADFAAFIEEKTQEFLGREFVFNAIEEFCRRQANGYFIIEADPGVGKSALLARYVQQTGCLAYFNILSENRTSTEDFLKNICEQLMTRYGLAYDLPLHPDNTRNGNFLSKLLTEAAAKTDRLVIAVDALDEVDLSTQNSRANVLYLPENLPKGVYFILTKRPEFFPFVVSAPQQEFDMMSDKYYQANLEDIRRFIRYRCQREPIQRWLTAQGVTEAEFIDFLAENSESNFMYLKYVLDDIEKGRYADLNLANLPKGLEQYYEQHWRRMGMVTRPLPRTKLKIIYLLSKTCKPVSCDLLADFAEEDPLTVQEVLEDWEQFLRHRIVEDNEVYSIYHKSFQDFLFKRRTVQKAGISLRDIEQAIVDNLWAGLYGSDEN
;
A
#
# COMPACT_ATOMS: atom_id res chain seq x y z
N MET A 1 19.88 -27.99 -12.48
CA MET A 1 19.01 -26.84 -12.14
C MET A 1 19.51 -25.52 -12.73
N ILE A 2 20.82 -25.24 -12.75
CA ILE A 2 21.39 -24.04 -13.39
C ILE A 2 20.88 -23.85 -14.83
N VAL A 3 20.88 -24.90 -15.66
CA VAL A 3 20.41 -24.84 -17.06
C VAL A 3 18.95 -24.41 -17.16
N GLU A 4 18.08 -24.87 -16.27
CA GLU A 4 16.65 -24.52 -16.27
C GLU A 4 16.46 -23.04 -15.86
N MET A 5 17.19 -22.59 -14.83
CA MET A 5 17.17 -21.20 -14.38
C MET A 5 17.69 -20.22 -15.44
N LEU A 6 18.78 -20.59 -16.12
CA LEU A 6 19.33 -19.82 -17.22
C LEU A 6 18.40 -19.84 -18.45
N SER A 7 17.73 -20.96 -18.73
CA SER A 7 16.71 -21.04 -19.79
C SER A 7 15.52 -20.13 -19.50
N LEU A 8 15.06 -20.08 -18.26
CA LEU A 8 14.00 -19.18 -17.78
C LEU A 8 14.41 -17.70 -17.80
N PHE A 9 15.70 -17.41 -17.57
CA PHE A 9 16.24 -16.07 -17.70
C PHE A 9 16.27 -15.62 -19.17
N ALA A 10 16.81 -16.45 -20.06
CA ALA A 10 16.90 -16.16 -21.49
C ALA A 10 15.51 -16.02 -22.15
N SER A 11 14.54 -16.85 -21.75
CA SER A 11 13.19 -16.79 -22.31
C SER A 11 12.42 -15.54 -21.88
N ALA A 12 12.46 -15.19 -20.58
CA ALA A 12 11.71 -14.07 -20.04
C ALA A 12 12.30 -12.69 -20.41
N GLY A 13 13.63 -12.57 -20.47
CA GLY A 13 14.28 -11.29 -20.74
C GLY A 13 14.28 -10.87 -22.22
N LEU A 14 14.15 -11.82 -23.16
CA LEU A 14 14.53 -11.58 -24.56
C LEU A 14 13.49 -12.02 -25.60
N GLY A 15 12.50 -12.83 -25.24
CA GLY A 15 11.48 -13.30 -26.19
C GLY A 15 12.04 -14.20 -27.32
N VAL A 16 13.16 -14.88 -27.06
CA VAL A 16 13.79 -15.82 -28.00
C VAL A 16 13.14 -17.21 -27.86
N VAL A 17 12.91 -17.89 -29.00
CA VAL A 17 12.14 -19.15 -29.04
C VAL A 17 13.00 -20.35 -28.63
N GLY A 18 12.53 -21.05 -27.58
CA GLY A 18 12.84 -22.43 -27.19
C GLY A 18 14.27 -22.95 -27.36
N SER A 19 14.60 -23.41 -28.57
CA SER A 19 15.79 -24.23 -28.83
C SER A 19 17.13 -23.49 -28.69
N GLU A 20 17.16 -22.17 -28.93
CA GLU A 20 18.37 -21.36 -28.78
C GLU A 20 18.65 -21.00 -27.31
N CYS A 21 17.59 -20.69 -26.55
CA CYS A 21 17.68 -20.41 -25.11
C CYS A 21 18.26 -21.59 -24.33
N HIS A 22 17.81 -22.81 -24.62
CA HIS A 22 18.29 -23.99 -23.92
C HIS A 22 19.76 -24.31 -24.25
N LYS A 23 20.18 -24.16 -25.52
CA LYS A 23 21.58 -24.34 -25.93
C LYS A 23 22.51 -23.31 -25.29
N TRP A 24 22.06 -22.05 -25.23
CA TRP A 24 22.79 -21.00 -24.51
C TRP A 24 22.92 -21.34 -23.02
N ALA A 25 21.81 -21.72 -22.38
CA ALA A 25 21.80 -22.07 -20.97
C ALA A 25 22.71 -23.28 -20.63
N GLN A 26 22.75 -24.29 -21.49
CA GLN A 26 23.66 -25.44 -21.35
C GLN A 26 25.13 -25.00 -21.43
N ARG A 27 25.48 -24.18 -22.43
CA ARG A 27 26.83 -23.65 -22.59
C ARG A 27 27.24 -22.81 -21.38
N LYS A 28 26.38 -21.87 -20.99
CA LYS A 28 26.62 -20.93 -19.89
C LYS A 28 26.72 -21.64 -18.53
N ALA A 29 25.93 -22.70 -18.32
CA ALA A 29 26.09 -23.57 -17.17
C ALA A 29 27.42 -24.33 -17.18
N GLY A 30 27.89 -24.76 -18.36
CA GLY A 30 29.17 -25.44 -18.54
C GLY A 30 30.40 -24.59 -18.24
N GLU A 31 30.29 -23.26 -18.29
CA GLU A 31 31.38 -22.32 -17.97
C GLU A 31 31.74 -22.28 -16.47
N ARG A 32 30.88 -22.79 -15.59
CA ARG A 32 31.07 -22.76 -14.12
C ARG A 32 31.48 -21.38 -13.60
N ASN A 33 30.76 -20.35 -14.04
CA ASN A 33 31.04 -18.98 -13.64
C ASN A 33 30.72 -18.79 -12.15
N HIS A 34 31.75 -18.40 -11.39
CA HIS A 34 31.66 -18.29 -9.93
C HIS A 34 30.59 -17.29 -9.45
N ASP A 35 30.40 -16.17 -10.16
CA ASP A 35 29.43 -15.15 -9.77
C ASP A 35 27.98 -15.63 -9.99
N ILE A 36 27.75 -16.37 -11.08
CA ILE A 36 26.44 -16.98 -11.37
C ILE A 36 26.12 -18.07 -10.34
N GLU A 37 27.09 -18.94 -10.05
CA GLU A 37 26.92 -20.01 -9.05
C GLU A 37 26.69 -19.43 -7.66
N LYS A 38 27.43 -18.39 -7.28
CA LYS A 38 27.26 -17.69 -6.00
C LYS A 38 25.90 -16.99 -5.90
N ALA A 39 25.43 -16.34 -6.96
CA ALA A 39 24.10 -15.73 -7.00
C ALA A 39 22.99 -16.79 -6.84
N LEU A 40 23.16 -17.93 -7.49
CA LEU A 40 22.20 -19.03 -7.40
C LEU A 40 22.20 -19.68 -6.00
N LEU A 41 23.38 -19.86 -5.39
CA LEU A 41 23.52 -20.31 -4.00
C LEU A 41 22.89 -19.30 -3.01
N THR A 42 23.09 -18.01 -3.24
CA THR A 42 22.47 -16.95 -2.41
C THR A 42 20.95 -17.01 -2.52
N ALA A 43 20.42 -17.21 -3.72
CA ALA A 43 18.99 -17.38 -3.94
C ALA A 43 18.44 -18.65 -3.28
N HIS A 44 19.18 -19.76 -3.36
CA HIS A 44 18.89 -21.03 -2.71
C HIS A 44 18.80 -20.90 -1.19
N GLU A 45 19.78 -20.25 -0.57
CA GLU A 45 19.78 -20.02 0.88
C GLU A 45 18.60 -19.14 1.32
N ARG A 46 18.29 -18.09 0.55
CA ARG A 46 17.16 -17.18 0.84
C ARG A 46 15.83 -17.92 0.83
N ILE A 47 15.52 -18.69 -0.21
CA ILE A 47 14.25 -19.42 -0.26
C ILE A 47 14.15 -20.49 0.84
N LEU A 48 15.27 -21.12 1.21
CA LEU A 48 15.27 -22.10 2.30
C LEU A 48 14.99 -21.47 3.67
N ASN A 49 15.49 -20.25 3.91
CA ASN A 49 15.15 -19.49 5.12
C ASN A 49 13.66 -19.16 5.17
N ASP A 50 13.06 -18.81 4.04
CA ASP A 50 11.64 -18.49 3.98
C ASP A 50 10.76 -19.72 4.17
N ILE A 51 11.14 -20.85 3.57
CA ILE A 51 10.49 -22.14 3.79
C ILE A 51 10.55 -22.51 5.27
N CYS A 52 11.67 -22.23 5.96
CA CYS A 52 11.78 -22.40 7.41
C CYS A 52 10.75 -21.53 8.14
N GLY A 53 10.70 -20.23 7.83
CA GLY A 53 9.75 -19.28 8.42
C GLY A 53 8.28 -19.62 8.13
N CYS A 54 7.98 -20.25 6.99
CA CYS A 54 6.66 -20.81 6.71
C CYS A 54 6.34 -22.00 7.62
N CYS A 55 7.29 -22.91 7.79
CA CYS A 55 7.14 -24.06 8.67
C CYS A 55 6.93 -23.64 10.13
N GLU A 56 7.62 -22.59 10.60
CA GLU A 56 7.48 -22.03 11.95
C GLU A 56 6.05 -21.62 12.30
N LYS A 57 5.29 -21.15 11.31
CA LYS A 57 3.91 -20.68 11.48
C LYS A 57 2.88 -21.82 11.51
N THR A 58 3.31 -23.08 11.37
CA THR A 58 2.41 -24.24 11.36
C THR A 58 2.26 -24.87 12.74
N PRO A 59 1.08 -25.43 13.09
CA PRO A 59 0.88 -26.12 14.36
C PRO A 59 1.82 -27.32 14.56
N GLU A 60 2.29 -27.93 13.47
CA GLU A 60 3.20 -29.08 13.49
C GLU A 60 4.66 -28.70 13.77
N TRP A 61 5.02 -27.42 13.75
CA TRP A 61 6.37 -26.91 14.06
C TRP A 61 6.86 -27.40 15.41
N LYS A 62 6.04 -27.24 16.47
CA LYS A 62 6.44 -27.59 17.85
C LYS A 62 6.89 -29.04 18.02
N ARG A 63 6.41 -29.95 17.17
CA ARG A 63 6.75 -31.39 17.25
C ARG A 63 7.92 -31.77 16.34
N ASN A 64 8.12 -31.02 15.25
CA ASN A 64 9.07 -31.37 14.19
C ASN A 64 10.24 -30.39 14.08
N GLN A 65 10.26 -29.30 14.85
CA GLN A 65 11.24 -28.21 14.77
C GLN A 65 12.70 -28.68 14.65
N PRO A 66 13.23 -29.58 15.52
CA PRO A 66 14.63 -30.00 15.43
C PRO A 66 14.92 -30.72 14.11
N LEU A 67 13.96 -31.51 13.63
CA LEU A 67 14.08 -32.25 12.39
C LEU A 67 13.94 -31.33 11.18
N ILE A 68 13.03 -30.34 11.21
CA ILE A 68 12.86 -29.37 10.11
C ILE A 68 14.13 -28.53 9.95
N ILE A 69 14.68 -27.99 11.04
CA ILE A 69 15.92 -27.18 11.01
C ILE A 69 17.08 -28.02 10.50
N ALA A 70 17.29 -29.23 11.06
CA ALA A 70 18.36 -30.13 10.62
C ALA A 70 18.26 -30.49 9.13
N ARG A 71 17.04 -30.70 8.61
CA ARG A 71 16.84 -30.95 7.19
C ARG A 71 17.12 -29.71 6.34
N ILE A 72 16.64 -28.53 6.74
CA ILE A 72 16.90 -27.26 6.04
C ILE A 72 18.41 -26.96 5.95
N ASP A 73 19.14 -27.15 7.03
CA ASP A 73 20.59 -26.96 7.05
C ASP A 73 21.32 -27.97 6.16
N GLN A 74 20.84 -29.22 6.11
CA GLN A 74 21.35 -30.20 5.15
C GLN A 74 21.10 -29.76 3.69
N ILE A 75 19.94 -29.19 3.36
CA ILE A 75 19.66 -28.69 2.00
C ILE A 75 20.58 -27.53 1.62
N LYS A 76 20.90 -26.65 2.59
CA LYS A 76 21.82 -25.54 2.37
C LYS A 76 23.23 -26.07 2.07
N GLN A 77 23.70 -27.05 2.85
CA GLN A 77 25.00 -27.69 2.66
C GLN A 77 25.09 -28.45 1.33
N ASP A 78 24.03 -29.17 0.98
CA ASP A 78 23.91 -29.90 -0.29
C ASP A 78 23.71 -28.95 -1.50
N GLY A 79 23.49 -27.65 -1.25
CA GLY A 79 23.14 -26.64 -2.25
C GLY A 79 24.08 -26.62 -3.45
N GLN A 80 25.39 -26.75 -3.25
CA GLN A 80 26.33 -26.82 -4.37
C GLN A 80 26.08 -28.04 -5.27
N GLN A 81 25.77 -29.20 -4.71
CA GLN A 81 25.49 -30.43 -5.47
C GLN A 81 24.13 -30.35 -6.18
N ILE A 82 23.11 -29.86 -5.47
CA ILE A 82 21.75 -29.66 -5.98
C ILE A 82 21.74 -28.74 -7.21
N LEU A 83 22.56 -27.70 -7.19
CA LEU A 83 22.63 -26.70 -8.27
C LEU A 83 23.41 -27.21 -9.49
N ILE A 84 24.41 -28.08 -9.28
CA ILE A 84 25.32 -28.66 -10.29
C ILE A 84 24.71 -29.82 -11.09
N ILE A 85 23.46 -30.24 -10.85
CA ILE A 85 22.77 -31.24 -11.69
C ILE A 85 22.69 -30.74 -13.14
N VAL A 86 23.59 -31.25 -13.98
CA VAL A 86 23.80 -30.92 -15.39
C VAL A 86 23.78 -32.24 -16.16
N GLU A 87 22.92 -32.31 -17.18
CA GLU A 87 22.61 -33.42 -18.13
C GLU A 87 21.38 -34.28 -17.75
N GLY A 88 20.48 -34.67 -18.66
CA GLY A 88 20.29 -34.37 -20.08
C GLY A 88 18.95 -34.95 -20.54
N GLU A 89 18.25 -34.25 -21.44
CA GLU A 89 17.32 -34.72 -22.49
C GLU A 89 16.38 -33.57 -22.90
N GLN A 90 16.31 -33.31 -24.21
CA GLN A 90 15.42 -32.30 -24.77
C GLN A 90 13.96 -32.62 -24.44
N PRO A 91 13.14 -31.63 -24.03
CA PRO A 91 11.70 -31.74 -24.22
C PRO A 91 11.44 -31.70 -25.74
N GLN A 92 11.05 -32.82 -26.33
CA GLN A 92 10.44 -32.79 -27.67
C GLN A 92 9.01 -32.25 -27.52
N GLY A 93 8.79 -30.98 -27.86
CA GLY A 93 7.46 -30.38 -27.83
C GLY A 93 7.46 -28.91 -28.25
N SER A 94 6.93 -28.65 -29.45
CA SER A 94 6.32 -27.43 -30.01
C SER A 94 6.78 -26.03 -29.57
N GLU A 95 7.21 -25.26 -30.56
CA GLU A 95 7.22 -23.79 -30.59
C GLU A 95 5.89 -23.21 -30.05
N GLY A 96 5.94 -22.59 -28.86
CA GLY A 96 4.78 -21.95 -28.26
C GLY A 96 5.17 -21.18 -26.99
N SER A 97 4.46 -20.10 -26.71
CA SER A 97 4.50 -19.35 -25.45
C SER A 97 4.45 -20.30 -24.25
N TRP A 98 5.26 -20.02 -23.21
CA TRP A 98 5.29 -20.76 -21.94
C TRP A 98 3.89 -20.84 -21.32
N GLN A 99 3.15 -21.92 -21.61
CA GLN A 99 1.86 -22.23 -21.00
C GLN A 99 2.07 -23.24 -19.86
N GLY A 100 1.19 -23.20 -18.85
CA GLY A 100 1.35 -23.88 -17.56
C GLY A 100 1.62 -25.40 -17.57
N SER A 101 1.49 -26.10 -18.71
CA SER A 101 1.77 -27.54 -18.83
C SER A 101 3.26 -27.90 -18.81
N GLU A 102 4.15 -27.04 -19.31
CA GLU A 102 5.60 -27.32 -19.30
C GLU A 102 6.25 -27.04 -17.94
N LEU A 103 5.71 -26.08 -17.19
CA LEU A 103 6.21 -25.69 -15.88
C LEU A 103 5.99 -26.79 -14.83
N GLU A 104 4.82 -27.43 -14.88
CA GLU A 104 4.50 -28.56 -14.01
C GLU A 104 5.33 -29.80 -14.35
N ALA A 105 5.72 -29.96 -15.63
CA ALA A 105 6.65 -31.00 -16.06
C ALA A 105 8.07 -30.75 -15.53
N ILE A 106 8.57 -29.51 -15.56
CA ILE A 106 9.87 -29.13 -14.98
C ILE A 106 9.85 -29.34 -13.47
N ARG A 107 8.80 -28.88 -12.79
CA ARG A 107 8.60 -29.07 -11.36
C ARG A 107 8.61 -30.55 -10.96
N THR A 108 7.86 -31.38 -11.70
CA THR A 108 7.78 -32.82 -11.44
C THR A 108 9.13 -33.49 -11.65
N LYS A 109 9.84 -33.20 -12.74
CA LYS A 109 11.19 -33.74 -13.01
C LYS A 109 12.21 -33.30 -11.98
N LEU A 110 12.19 -32.03 -11.57
CA LEU A 110 13.08 -31.49 -10.54
C LEU A 110 12.84 -32.18 -9.20
N MET A 111 11.58 -32.28 -8.77
CA MET A 111 11.24 -32.97 -7.51
C MET A 111 11.62 -34.44 -7.54
N GLN A 112 11.38 -35.15 -8.65
CA GLN A 112 11.79 -36.55 -8.80
C GLN A 112 13.31 -36.72 -8.68
N ARG A 113 14.10 -35.81 -9.25
CA ARG A 113 15.56 -35.83 -9.15
C ARG A 113 16.05 -35.53 -7.74
N LEU A 114 15.53 -34.46 -7.13
CA LEU A 114 15.86 -34.12 -5.74
C LEU A 114 15.51 -35.27 -4.79
N GLU A 115 14.35 -35.90 -4.97
CA GLU A 115 13.95 -37.07 -4.19
C GLU A 115 14.77 -38.34 -4.53
N ALA A 116 15.35 -38.45 -5.72
CA ALA A 116 16.21 -39.57 -6.12
C ALA A 116 17.64 -39.44 -5.57
N GLU A 117 18.21 -38.24 -5.59
CA GLU A 117 19.57 -37.96 -5.15
C GLU A 117 19.66 -37.75 -3.63
N HIS A 118 18.62 -37.19 -3.02
CA HIS A 118 18.62 -36.87 -1.60
C HIS A 118 17.57 -37.69 -0.85
N GLN A 119 18.01 -38.81 -0.26
CA GLN A 119 17.17 -39.69 0.56
C GLN A 119 16.47 -38.93 1.71
N TRP A 120 17.09 -37.86 2.23
CA TRP A 120 16.55 -37.08 3.35
C TRP A 120 15.29 -36.27 2.99
N LEU A 121 15.03 -35.95 1.72
CA LEU A 121 13.78 -35.31 1.29
C LEU A 121 12.58 -36.25 1.51
N ARG A 122 12.79 -37.56 1.38
CA ARG A 122 11.76 -38.59 1.63
C ARG A 122 11.48 -38.78 3.12
N GLU A 123 12.47 -38.48 3.95
CA GLU A 123 12.41 -38.56 5.42
C GLU A 123 12.04 -37.23 6.08
N ALA A 124 11.76 -36.18 5.28
CA ALA A 124 11.37 -34.88 5.77
C ALA A 124 9.94 -34.93 6.37
N PRO A 125 9.66 -34.13 7.42
CA PRO A 125 8.30 -33.97 7.92
C PRO A 125 7.34 -33.56 6.79
N PRO A 126 6.09 -34.08 6.74
CA PRO A 126 5.14 -33.78 5.67
C PRO A 126 4.93 -32.29 5.43
N VAL A 127 5.02 -31.48 6.49
CA VAL A 127 4.89 -30.02 6.43
C VAL A 127 6.05 -29.38 5.67
N LEU A 128 7.28 -29.78 5.96
CA LEU A 128 8.46 -29.30 5.24
C LEU A 128 8.39 -29.76 3.78
N LEU A 129 8.06 -31.03 3.54
CA LEU A 129 7.97 -31.58 2.20
C LEU A 129 6.92 -30.89 1.33
N ASN A 130 5.73 -30.63 1.89
CA ASN A 130 4.65 -29.94 1.18
C ASN A 130 5.01 -28.46 0.93
N THR A 131 5.57 -27.78 1.93
CA THR A 131 5.99 -26.38 1.81
C THR A 131 7.10 -26.23 0.77
N PHE A 132 8.11 -27.12 0.81
CA PHE A 132 9.20 -27.15 -0.14
C PHE A 132 8.71 -27.42 -1.57
N ARG A 133 7.84 -28.43 -1.78
CA ARG A 133 7.27 -28.75 -3.10
C ARG A 133 6.52 -27.61 -3.75
N ASN A 134 5.90 -26.73 -2.96
CA ASN A 134 5.09 -25.62 -3.46
C ASN A 134 5.90 -24.33 -3.63
N LEU A 135 6.89 -24.08 -2.77
CA LEU A 135 7.52 -22.77 -2.65
C LEU A 135 8.96 -22.71 -3.17
N TYR A 136 9.68 -23.84 -3.18
CA TYR A 136 11.11 -23.84 -3.45
C TYR A 136 11.44 -23.35 -4.87
N LEU A 137 10.81 -23.94 -5.89
CA LEU A 137 11.10 -23.58 -7.28
C LEU A 137 10.65 -22.14 -7.63
N PRO A 138 9.43 -21.69 -7.31
CA PRO A 138 9.01 -20.30 -7.57
C PRO A 138 9.87 -19.27 -6.80
N GLY A 139 10.20 -19.55 -5.54
CA GLY A 139 11.01 -18.67 -4.72
C GLY A 139 12.48 -18.62 -5.16
N LEU A 140 13.06 -19.75 -5.57
CA LEU A 140 14.40 -19.79 -6.15
C LEU A 140 14.49 -18.95 -7.41
N VAL A 141 13.50 -19.06 -8.31
CA VAL A 141 13.41 -18.21 -9.52
C VAL A 141 13.33 -16.74 -9.14
N HIS A 142 12.49 -16.40 -8.16
CA HIS A 142 12.33 -15.02 -7.69
C HIS A 142 13.64 -14.45 -7.15
N TYR A 143 14.29 -15.13 -6.20
CA TYR A 143 15.52 -14.61 -5.60
C TYR A 143 16.69 -14.57 -6.56
N PHE A 144 16.80 -15.55 -7.45
CA PHE A 144 17.86 -15.52 -8.47
C PHE A 144 17.68 -14.33 -9.42
N ARG A 145 16.43 -13.98 -9.77
CA ARG A 145 16.16 -12.77 -10.55
C ARG A 145 16.46 -11.49 -9.78
N LEU A 146 16.26 -11.44 -8.45
CA LEU A 146 16.70 -10.30 -7.63
C LEU A 146 18.23 -10.18 -7.60
N GLU A 147 18.94 -11.31 -7.48
CA GLU A 147 20.40 -11.31 -7.61
C GLU A 147 20.82 -10.76 -8.97
N ILE A 148 20.16 -11.16 -10.06
CA ILE A 148 20.43 -10.59 -11.39
C ILE A 148 20.07 -9.09 -11.47
N LYS A 149 18.98 -8.65 -10.84
CA LYS A 149 18.53 -7.24 -10.86
C LYS A 149 19.52 -6.31 -10.17
N TYR A 150 20.00 -6.71 -9.00
CA TYR A 150 20.80 -5.87 -8.11
C TYR A 150 22.30 -6.14 -8.18
N ASN A 151 22.73 -7.32 -8.68
CA ASN A 151 24.14 -7.64 -8.87
C ASN A 151 24.55 -7.35 -10.32
N GLN A 152 25.15 -6.17 -10.53
CA GLN A 152 25.57 -5.71 -11.84
C GLN A 152 26.60 -6.65 -12.50
N VAL A 153 27.42 -7.36 -11.72
CA VAL A 153 28.41 -8.31 -12.24
C VAL A 153 27.71 -9.53 -12.85
N VAL A 154 26.74 -10.09 -12.14
CA VAL A 154 25.95 -11.24 -12.61
C VAL A 154 25.10 -10.84 -13.82
N PHE A 155 24.45 -9.67 -13.77
CA PHE A 155 23.68 -9.13 -14.88
C PHE A 155 24.54 -8.97 -16.14
N ASN A 156 25.68 -8.28 -16.03
CA ASN A 156 26.58 -8.05 -17.15
C ASN A 156 27.13 -9.38 -17.70
N THR A 157 27.49 -10.32 -16.82
CA THR A 157 28.00 -11.64 -17.23
C THR A 157 26.96 -12.46 -18.01
N LEU A 158 25.69 -12.36 -17.64
CA LEU A 158 24.61 -13.06 -18.33
C LEU A 158 24.18 -12.36 -19.62
N THR A 159 24.21 -11.03 -19.65
CA THR A 159 23.73 -10.23 -20.79
C THR A 159 24.78 -10.00 -21.87
N HIS A 160 26.06 -9.93 -21.50
CA HIS A 160 27.17 -9.71 -22.42
C HIS A 160 27.24 -10.80 -23.50
N ASP A 161 27.16 -12.07 -23.11
CA ASP A 161 27.23 -13.20 -24.04
C ASP A 161 26.00 -13.27 -24.95
N ILE A 162 24.86 -12.85 -24.44
CA ILE A 162 23.62 -12.83 -25.21
C ILE A 162 23.66 -11.71 -26.27
N LEU A 163 24.14 -10.52 -25.90
CA LEU A 163 24.29 -9.39 -26.82
C LEU A 163 25.34 -9.64 -27.90
N THR A 164 26.37 -10.44 -27.58
CA THR A 164 27.44 -10.78 -28.53
C THR A 164 27.10 -11.99 -29.40
N ASP A 165 26.42 -13.02 -28.86
CA ASP A 165 26.13 -14.26 -29.59
C ASP A 165 24.77 -14.29 -30.31
N ILE A 166 23.74 -13.55 -29.85
CA ILE A 166 22.35 -13.71 -30.33
C ILE A 166 21.84 -12.50 -31.14
N SER A 167 22.12 -11.26 -30.72
CA SER A 167 21.51 -10.07 -31.37
C SER A 167 22.32 -9.49 -32.54
N GLY A 168 23.61 -9.83 -32.69
CA GLY A 168 24.42 -9.53 -33.89
C GLY A 168 24.58 -8.05 -34.26
N LYS A 169 24.11 -7.11 -33.45
CA LYS A 169 24.16 -5.66 -33.69
C LYS A 169 24.59 -4.96 -32.42
N VAL A 170 25.76 -4.35 -32.43
CA VAL A 170 26.19 -3.50 -31.33
C VAL A 170 26.44 -2.10 -31.87
N GLY A 171 25.43 -1.24 -31.74
CA GLY A 171 25.56 0.21 -31.94
C GLY A 171 25.56 0.99 -30.63
N ASN A 172 24.84 0.51 -29.60
CA ASN A 172 24.81 1.13 -28.26
C ASN A 172 24.43 0.09 -27.18
N ILE A 173 25.45 -0.56 -26.61
CA ILE A 173 25.30 -1.64 -25.60
C ILE A 173 24.45 -1.18 -24.41
N ASP A 174 24.65 0.05 -23.94
CA ASP A 174 23.98 0.55 -22.73
C ASP A 174 22.46 0.71 -22.91
N GLN A 175 22.02 1.10 -24.12
CA GLN A 175 20.61 1.24 -24.44
C GLN A 175 19.92 -0.13 -24.57
N GLU A 176 20.60 -1.12 -25.16
CA GLU A 176 20.08 -2.49 -25.25
C GLU A 176 20.04 -3.17 -23.87
N LEU A 177 21.05 -2.98 -23.03
CA LEU A 177 21.04 -3.46 -21.65
C LEU A 177 19.89 -2.87 -20.83
N GLN A 178 19.55 -1.58 -21.02
CA GLN A 178 18.40 -0.95 -20.37
C GLN A 178 17.06 -1.53 -20.86
N GLN A 179 16.92 -1.81 -22.15
CA GLN A 179 15.72 -2.46 -22.70
C GLN A 179 15.57 -3.90 -22.19
N ILE A 180 16.66 -4.66 -22.12
CA ILE A 180 16.68 -6.01 -21.53
C ILE A 180 16.26 -5.94 -20.06
N ARG A 181 16.75 -4.95 -19.30
CA ARG A 181 16.35 -4.75 -17.90
C ARG A 181 14.85 -4.50 -17.75
N GLY A 182 14.27 -3.65 -18.60
CA GLY A 182 12.82 -3.39 -18.62
C GLY A 182 11.98 -4.62 -19.01
N ARG A 183 12.41 -5.40 -20.01
CA ARG A 183 11.73 -6.64 -20.41
C ARG A 183 11.81 -7.72 -19.33
N ILE A 184 12.90 -7.76 -18.56
CA ILE A 184 13.00 -8.63 -17.38
C ILE A 184 11.96 -8.24 -16.34
N ASP A 185 11.79 -6.94 -16.07
CA ASP A 185 10.78 -6.45 -15.11
C ASP A 185 9.34 -6.81 -15.58
N GLU A 186 9.01 -6.60 -16.86
CA GLU A 186 7.69 -6.97 -17.44
C GLU A 186 7.46 -8.50 -17.51
N GLY A 187 8.50 -9.26 -17.86
CA GLY A 187 8.48 -10.72 -17.87
C GLY A 187 8.39 -11.32 -16.46
N VAL A 188 8.86 -10.61 -15.43
CA VAL A 188 8.67 -10.97 -14.02
C VAL A 188 7.21 -10.81 -13.63
N ASP A 189 6.58 -9.68 -13.94
CA ASP A 189 5.17 -9.45 -13.61
C ASP A 189 4.26 -10.41 -14.38
N THR A 190 4.60 -10.72 -15.64
CA THR A 190 3.88 -11.70 -16.46
C THR A 190 4.10 -13.13 -15.96
N PHE A 191 5.30 -13.50 -15.50
CA PHE A 191 5.57 -14.81 -14.91
C PHE A 191 4.86 -14.98 -13.56
N ILE A 192 4.90 -13.97 -12.70
CA ILE A 192 4.13 -13.92 -11.44
C ILE A 192 2.63 -14.02 -11.74
N ALA A 193 2.16 -13.34 -12.80
CA ALA A 193 0.79 -13.44 -13.26
C ALA A 193 0.44 -14.84 -13.79
N SER A 194 1.36 -15.51 -14.51
CA SER A 194 1.15 -16.89 -14.97
C SER A 194 1.15 -17.91 -13.82
N CYS A 195 1.80 -17.57 -12.71
CA CYS A 195 1.74 -18.32 -11.44
C CYS A 195 0.48 -18.00 -10.62
N GLN A 196 -0.45 -17.16 -11.08
CA GLN A 196 -1.72 -16.85 -10.37
C GLN A 196 -2.65 -18.05 -10.19
N GLY A 197 -2.37 -19.20 -10.84
CA GLY A 197 -3.00 -20.47 -10.53
C GLY A 197 -2.43 -21.20 -9.31
N LEU A 198 -1.36 -20.70 -8.67
CA LEU A 198 -0.66 -21.33 -7.55
C LEU A 198 -0.76 -20.44 -6.29
N ASP A 199 -1.79 -20.76 -5.50
CA ASP A 199 -2.01 -20.52 -4.08
C ASP A 199 -1.64 -19.15 -3.48
N GLU A 200 -2.69 -18.49 -2.99
CA GLU A 200 -2.78 -17.32 -2.10
C GLU A 200 -1.66 -17.20 -1.04
N ARG A 201 -1.08 -18.32 -0.60
CA ARG A 201 0.08 -18.42 0.29
C ARG A 201 1.38 -17.86 -0.30
N PHE A 202 1.65 -18.06 -1.60
CA PHE A 202 2.85 -17.52 -2.27
C PHE A 202 2.77 -15.99 -2.40
N ASN A 203 1.58 -15.45 -2.67
CA ASN A 203 1.33 -14.01 -2.70
C ASN A 203 1.43 -13.37 -1.30
N GLN A 204 0.96 -14.07 -0.26
CA GLN A 204 1.10 -13.65 1.14
C GLN A 204 2.58 -13.69 1.58
N LEU A 205 3.36 -14.65 1.07
CA LEU A 205 4.80 -14.73 1.28
C LEU A 205 5.54 -13.60 0.54
N LEU A 206 5.25 -13.30 -0.73
CA LEU A 206 5.85 -12.15 -1.44
C LEU A 206 5.60 -10.81 -0.73
N LYS A 207 4.44 -10.63 -0.09
CA LYS A 207 4.18 -9.48 0.81
C LYS A 207 5.09 -9.48 2.05
N THR A 208 5.41 -10.66 2.58
CA THR A 208 6.29 -10.84 3.74
C THR A 208 7.78 -10.70 3.38
N LEU A 209 8.17 -11.09 2.16
CA LEU A 209 9.56 -11.15 1.68
C LEU A 209 10.11 -9.84 1.10
N LYS A 210 9.24 -8.90 0.70
CA LYS A 210 9.65 -7.54 0.26
C LYS A 210 10.25 -6.67 1.37
N GLY A 211 10.59 -7.23 2.53
CA GLY A 211 11.25 -6.51 3.61
C GLY A 211 10.31 -5.47 4.21
N THR A 212 9.40 -5.92 5.08
CA THR A 212 8.71 -5.02 6.00
C THR A 212 9.73 -4.40 6.95
N ALA A 213 10.30 -3.26 6.57
CA ALA A 213 10.77 -2.30 7.55
C ALA A 213 9.54 -1.54 8.03
N ALA A 214 9.21 -1.73 9.30
CA ALA A 214 7.91 -1.46 9.89
C ALA A 214 7.39 -0.05 9.56
N VAL A 215 6.23 -0.01 8.92
CA VAL A 215 5.29 1.10 9.11
C VAL A 215 5.13 1.28 10.63
N PRO A 216 5.12 2.50 11.17
CA PRO A 216 4.84 2.71 12.60
C PRO A 216 3.59 1.93 13.00
N ALA A 217 3.66 1.17 14.10
CA ALA A 217 2.55 0.33 14.57
C ALA A 217 1.24 1.12 14.64
N ASP A 218 1.33 2.39 15.05
CA ASP A 218 0.23 3.35 15.11
C ASP A 218 -0.55 3.53 13.81
N PHE A 219 0.11 3.39 12.65
CA PHE A 219 -0.54 3.56 11.34
C PHE A 219 -0.91 2.22 10.68
N ALA A 220 -0.57 1.07 11.27
CA ALA A 220 -0.80 -0.23 10.64
C ALA A 220 -2.28 -0.47 10.33
N ALA A 221 -3.17 -0.24 11.32
CA ALA A 221 -4.61 -0.39 11.15
C ALA A 221 -5.17 0.63 10.13
N PHE A 222 -4.67 1.87 10.14
CA PHE A 222 -5.07 2.90 9.18
C PHE A 222 -4.66 2.52 7.75
N ILE A 223 -3.42 2.07 7.54
CA ILE A 223 -2.94 1.63 6.22
C ILE A 223 -3.72 0.41 5.76
N GLU A 224 -3.95 -0.56 6.63
CA GLU A 224 -4.77 -1.73 6.29
C GLU A 224 -6.15 -1.29 5.84
N GLU A 225 -6.87 -0.49 6.64
CA GLU A 225 -8.19 0.06 6.31
C GLU A 225 -8.19 0.81 4.97
N LYS A 226 -7.22 1.70 4.74
CA LYS A 226 -7.16 2.51 3.51
C LYS A 226 -6.73 1.72 2.27
N THR A 227 -6.04 0.59 2.44
CA THR A 227 -5.60 -0.26 1.33
C THR A 227 -6.55 -1.41 1.03
N GLN A 228 -7.62 -1.59 1.82
CA GLN A 228 -8.70 -2.53 1.50
C GLN A 228 -9.29 -2.20 0.13
N GLU A 229 -9.34 -3.20 -0.74
CA GLU A 229 -9.87 -3.08 -2.11
C GLU A 229 -9.20 -2.00 -2.97
N PHE A 230 -7.96 -1.59 -2.64
CA PHE A 230 -7.23 -0.63 -3.45
C PHE A 230 -6.95 -1.19 -4.86
N LEU A 231 -7.30 -0.42 -5.89
CA LEU A 231 -7.15 -0.81 -7.29
C LEU A 231 -6.62 0.34 -8.15
N GLY A 232 -5.65 0.02 -9.02
CA GLY A 232 -5.15 0.93 -10.06
C GLY A 232 -4.12 1.94 -9.56
N ARG A 233 -4.10 3.11 -10.21
CA ARG A 233 -3.23 4.27 -9.94
C ARG A 233 -1.75 4.10 -10.31
N GLU A 234 -1.43 3.14 -11.17
CA GLU A 234 -0.06 2.88 -11.63
C GLU A 234 0.60 4.10 -12.26
N PHE A 235 -0.17 4.95 -12.94
CA PHE A 235 0.34 6.19 -13.52
C PHE A 235 0.90 7.16 -12.47
N VAL A 236 0.39 7.15 -11.24
CA VAL A 236 0.89 8.00 -10.15
C VAL A 236 2.17 7.42 -9.56
N PHE A 237 2.22 6.10 -9.32
CA PHE A 237 3.43 5.43 -8.84
C PHE A 237 4.60 5.59 -9.83
N ASN A 238 4.32 5.45 -11.12
CA ASN A 238 5.31 5.69 -12.18
C ASN A 238 5.81 7.14 -12.18
N ALA A 239 4.94 8.12 -11.94
CA ALA A 239 5.33 9.52 -11.86
C ALA A 239 6.21 9.83 -10.64
N ILE A 240 5.93 9.20 -9.49
CA ILE A 240 6.77 9.28 -8.28
C ILE A 240 8.17 8.71 -8.58
N GLU A 241 8.24 7.54 -9.21
CA GLU A 241 9.53 6.91 -9.53
C GLU A 241 10.32 7.72 -10.57
N GLU A 242 9.64 8.25 -11.59
CA GLU A 242 10.26 9.11 -12.59
C GLU A 242 10.84 10.38 -11.95
N PHE A 243 10.12 10.99 -11.00
CA PHE A 243 10.61 12.13 -10.23
C PHE A 243 11.88 11.78 -9.43
N CYS A 244 11.83 10.70 -8.65
CA CYS A 244 12.97 10.26 -7.84
C CYS A 244 14.19 9.85 -8.69
N ARG A 245 13.99 9.43 -9.94
CA ARG A 245 15.09 9.13 -10.88
C ARG A 245 15.71 10.38 -11.49
N ARG A 246 14.90 11.41 -11.77
CA ARG A 246 15.33 12.64 -12.45
C ARG A 246 15.95 13.66 -11.52
N GLN A 247 15.43 13.76 -10.31
CA GLN A 247 15.90 14.71 -9.32
C GLN A 247 16.91 14.05 -8.38
N ALA A 248 17.79 14.85 -7.78
CA ALA A 248 18.74 14.36 -6.78
C ALA A 248 18.14 14.34 -5.36
N ASN A 249 17.06 15.08 -5.15
CA ASN A 249 16.25 15.22 -3.94
C ASN A 249 14.98 16.00 -4.32
N GLY A 250 14.01 16.11 -3.41
CA GLY A 250 12.90 17.06 -3.60
C GLY A 250 11.55 16.65 -3.01
N TYR A 251 10.55 17.45 -3.34
CA TYR A 251 9.17 17.31 -2.91
C TYR A 251 8.26 16.96 -4.09
N PHE A 252 7.59 15.81 -4.02
CA PHE A 252 6.53 15.41 -4.95
C PHE A 252 5.18 15.60 -4.27
N ILE A 253 4.35 16.49 -4.78
CA ILE A 253 3.10 16.91 -4.13
C ILE A 253 1.92 16.41 -4.96
N ILE A 254 1.18 15.44 -4.43
CA ILE A 254 -0.02 14.88 -5.03
C ILE A 254 -1.22 15.74 -4.60
N GLU A 255 -1.79 16.46 -5.56
CA GLU A 255 -2.97 17.28 -5.38
C GLU A 255 -4.18 16.59 -6.01
N ALA A 256 -5.31 16.58 -5.30
CA ALA A 256 -6.61 16.15 -5.81
C ALA A 256 -7.74 16.62 -4.91
N ASP A 257 -8.96 16.54 -5.41
CA ASP A 257 -10.15 16.82 -4.61
C ASP A 257 -10.37 15.80 -3.46
N PRO A 258 -11.21 16.15 -2.46
CA PRO A 258 -11.57 15.23 -1.39
C PRO A 258 -12.28 13.97 -1.93
N GLY A 259 -11.92 12.81 -1.41
CA GLY A 259 -12.56 11.53 -1.78
C GLY A 259 -12.00 10.85 -3.04
N VAL A 260 -11.08 11.48 -3.78
CA VAL A 260 -10.44 10.87 -4.97
C VAL A 260 -9.54 9.67 -4.63
N GLY A 261 -9.04 9.60 -3.38
CA GLY A 261 -8.26 8.44 -2.88
C GLY A 261 -6.79 8.71 -2.58
N LYS A 262 -6.39 9.96 -2.31
CA LYS A 262 -5.00 10.34 -1.98
C LYS A 262 -4.41 9.54 -0.80
N SER A 263 -5.13 9.47 0.32
CA SER A 263 -4.69 8.72 1.50
C SER A 263 -4.55 7.23 1.23
N ALA A 264 -5.46 6.66 0.43
CA ALA A 264 -5.40 5.26 0.02
C ALA A 264 -4.19 4.98 -0.89
N LEU A 265 -3.91 5.90 -1.83
CA LEU A 265 -2.75 5.85 -2.70
C LEU A 265 -1.45 5.91 -1.90
N LEU A 266 -1.33 6.86 -0.96
CA LEU A 266 -0.13 7.00 -0.15
C LEU A 266 0.05 5.82 0.81
N ALA A 267 -1.03 5.34 1.44
CA ALA A 267 -1.02 4.13 2.26
C ALA A 267 -0.56 2.91 1.46
N ARG A 268 -1.03 2.76 0.21
CA ARG A 268 -0.58 1.69 -0.70
C ARG A 268 0.90 1.83 -1.05
N TYR A 269 1.36 3.04 -1.35
CA TYR A 269 2.77 3.32 -1.62
C TYR A 269 3.67 2.94 -0.43
N VAL A 270 3.26 3.33 0.79
CA VAL A 270 3.96 2.98 2.03
C VAL A 270 3.96 1.46 2.25
N GLN A 271 2.84 0.78 2.02
CA GLN A 271 2.75 -0.68 2.13
C GLN A 271 3.65 -1.41 1.11
N GLN A 272 3.84 -0.85 -0.10
CA GLN A 272 4.67 -1.46 -1.14
C GLN A 272 6.17 -1.18 -0.97
N THR A 273 6.53 0.00 -0.46
CA THR A 273 7.92 0.47 -0.39
C THR A 273 8.54 0.35 1.01
N GLY A 274 7.70 0.29 2.05
CA GLY A 274 8.14 0.36 3.44
C GLY A 274 8.88 1.67 3.75
N CYS A 275 8.58 2.77 3.04
CA CYS A 275 9.18 4.07 3.31
C CYS A 275 8.73 4.63 4.65
N LEU A 276 9.41 5.67 5.15
CA LEU A 276 8.93 6.36 6.36
C LEU A 276 7.62 7.08 6.04
N ALA A 277 6.72 7.17 7.01
CA ALA A 277 5.39 7.71 6.76
C ALA A 277 4.79 8.44 7.96
N TYR A 278 4.05 9.50 7.68
CA TYR A 278 3.18 10.16 8.65
C TYR A 278 1.85 10.50 8.02
N PHE A 279 0.75 10.19 8.71
CA PHE A 279 -0.60 10.53 8.27
C PHE A 279 -1.18 11.56 9.21
N ASN A 280 -1.52 12.75 8.69
CA ASN A 280 -2.37 13.69 9.41
C ASN A 280 -3.80 13.15 9.38
N ILE A 281 -4.39 12.95 10.55
CA ILE A 281 -5.73 12.36 10.67
C ILE A 281 -6.55 13.22 11.61
N LEU A 282 -7.39 14.09 11.04
CA LEU A 282 -8.23 15.02 11.78
C LEU A 282 -9.13 14.31 12.79
N SER A 283 -9.76 13.19 12.41
CA SER A 283 -10.64 12.42 13.30
C SER A 283 -9.94 11.86 14.55
N GLU A 284 -8.60 11.77 14.53
CA GLU A 284 -7.79 11.24 15.61
C GLU A 284 -7.04 12.35 16.38
N ASN A 285 -7.31 13.62 16.05
CA ASN A 285 -6.58 14.77 16.58
C ASN A 285 -5.05 14.65 16.38
N ARG A 286 -4.62 13.90 15.35
CA ARG A 286 -3.21 13.73 14.97
C ARG A 286 -2.91 14.67 13.81
N THR A 287 -2.88 15.96 14.13
CA THR A 287 -2.77 17.06 13.15
C THR A 287 -1.72 18.10 13.55
N SER A 288 -1.08 17.92 14.71
CA SER A 288 -0.10 18.87 15.22
C SER A 288 1.26 18.70 14.55
N THR A 289 1.99 19.82 14.41
CA THR A 289 3.37 19.78 13.89
C THR A 289 4.31 19.04 14.84
N GLU A 290 4.05 19.08 16.14
CA GLU A 290 4.85 18.38 17.14
C GLU A 290 4.75 16.86 16.99
N ASP A 291 3.54 16.32 16.79
CA ASP A 291 3.33 14.89 16.59
C ASP A 291 4.05 14.37 15.34
N PHE A 292 4.01 15.15 14.26
CA PHE A 292 4.77 14.87 13.04
C PHE A 292 6.27 14.78 13.31
N LEU A 293 6.83 15.79 13.98
CA LEU A 293 8.25 15.82 14.27
C LEU A 293 8.67 14.67 15.18
N LYS A 294 7.90 14.40 16.24
CA LYS A 294 8.16 13.26 17.14
C LYS A 294 8.23 11.96 16.36
N ASN A 295 7.18 11.68 15.59
CA ASN A 295 7.01 10.42 14.90
C ASN A 295 8.04 10.19 13.77
N ILE A 296 8.30 11.20 12.92
CA ILE A 296 9.28 11.06 11.83
C ILE A 296 10.71 11.00 12.37
N CYS A 297 11.04 11.78 13.40
CA CYS A 297 12.37 11.74 14.00
C CYS A 297 12.64 10.39 14.66
N GLU A 298 11.68 9.83 15.40
CA GLU A 298 11.74 8.47 15.95
C GLU A 298 11.96 7.42 14.85
N GLN A 299 11.16 7.47 13.78
CA GLN A 299 11.32 6.57 12.63
C GLN A 299 12.71 6.65 11.99
N LEU A 300 13.26 7.85 11.82
CA LEU A 300 14.61 8.07 11.29
C LEU A 300 15.66 7.47 12.23
N MET A 301 15.56 7.73 13.53
CA MET A 301 16.50 7.22 14.53
C MET A 301 16.50 5.70 14.60
N THR A 302 15.32 5.09 14.68
CA THR A 302 15.17 3.64 14.78
C THR A 302 15.65 2.96 13.49
N ARG A 303 15.22 3.44 12.31
CA ARG A 303 15.55 2.79 11.04
C ARG A 303 17.03 2.88 10.68
N TYR A 304 17.66 4.02 10.96
CA TYR A 304 19.04 4.28 10.58
C TYR A 304 20.03 4.18 11.74
N GLY A 305 19.59 3.77 12.94
CA GLY A 305 20.44 3.61 14.12
C GLY A 305 21.19 4.89 14.46
N LEU A 306 20.47 6.00 14.62
CA LEU A 306 21.05 7.30 15.00
C LEU A 306 21.09 7.39 16.54
N ALA A 307 22.24 7.77 17.10
CA ALA A 307 22.50 7.71 18.54
C ALA A 307 21.93 8.93 19.29
N TYR A 308 20.60 9.00 19.37
CA TYR A 308 19.86 10.00 20.14
C TYR A 308 18.88 9.30 21.09
N ASP A 309 18.60 9.95 22.22
CA ASP A 309 17.68 9.43 23.22
C ASP A 309 16.21 9.56 22.77
N LEU A 310 15.41 8.57 23.15
CA LEU A 310 13.96 8.56 23.01
C LEU A 310 13.30 8.44 24.41
N PRO A 311 12.17 9.11 24.67
CA PRO A 311 11.43 10.00 23.76
C PRO A 311 12.18 11.31 23.47
N LEU A 312 11.81 11.98 22.39
CA LEU A 312 12.44 13.22 21.97
C LEU A 312 12.27 14.34 23.00
N HIS A 313 13.37 15.04 23.30
CA HIS A 313 13.31 16.23 24.13
C HIS A 313 12.40 17.31 23.50
N PRO A 314 11.54 18.01 24.27
CA PRO A 314 10.59 19.00 23.73
C PRO A 314 11.24 20.12 22.89
N ASP A 315 12.50 20.47 23.18
CA ASP A 315 13.22 21.46 22.37
C ASP A 315 13.46 21.02 20.92
N ASN A 316 13.50 19.71 20.67
CA ASN A 316 13.72 19.15 19.33
C ASN A 316 12.48 19.22 18.43
N THR A 317 11.31 19.56 18.99
CA THR A 317 10.06 19.73 18.24
C THR A 317 9.65 21.20 18.07
N ARG A 318 10.40 22.14 18.67
CA ARG A 318 10.11 23.59 18.57
C ARG A 318 10.32 24.17 17.17
N ASN A 319 11.13 23.52 16.33
CA ASN A 319 11.45 23.95 14.96
C ASN A 319 11.97 22.77 14.12
N GLY A 320 12.22 23.02 12.83
CA GLY A 320 12.69 22.00 11.88
C GLY A 320 14.20 21.70 11.86
N ASN A 321 15.00 22.32 12.75
CA ASN A 321 16.47 22.15 12.72
C ASN A 321 16.88 20.72 13.05
N PHE A 322 16.22 20.12 14.03
CA PHE A 322 16.53 18.77 14.45
C PHE A 322 16.18 17.74 13.37
N LEU A 323 14.99 17.86 12.76
CA LEU A 323 14.62 17.07 11.58
C LEU A 323 15.65 17.20 10.47
N SER A 324 16.06 18.43 10.12
CA SER A 324 17.07 18.68 9.08
C SER A 324 18.41 17.98 9.37
N LYS A 325 18.82 17.96 10.63
CA LYS A 325 20.02 17.24 11.09
C LYS A 325 19.87 15.73 10.88
N LEU A 326 18.76 15.15 11.34
CA LEU A 326 18.52 13.71 11.19
C LEU A 326 18.41 13.27 9.73
N LEU A 327 17.78 14.07 8.87
CA LEU A 327 17.72 13.78 7.44
C LEU A 327 19.12 13.71 6.81
N THR A 328 20.02 14.60 7.24
CA THR A 328 21.42 14.60 6.76
C THR A 328 22.16 13.35 7.22
N GLU A 329 22.03 12.97 8.49
CA GLU A 329 22.66 11.77 9.04
C GLU A 329 22.08 10.47 8.44
N ALA A 330 20.76 10.41 8.24
CA ALA A 330 20.09 9.27 7.62
C ALA A 330 20.47 9.14 6.13
N ALA A 331 20.52 10.25 5.39
CA ALA A 331 20.95 10.25 3.99
C ALA A 331 22.40 9.77 3.79
N ALA A 332 23.26 9.88 4.81
CA ALA A 332 24.61 9.31 4.75
C ALA A 332 24.63 7.77 4.85
N LYS A 333 23.52 7.15 5.27
CA LYS A 333 23.39 5.70 5.48
C LYS A 333 22.52 4.99 4.43
N THR A 334 21.95 5.72 3.46
CA THR A 334 21.14 5.16 2.37
C THR A 334 21.29 5.99 1.10
N ASP A 335 21.27 5.34 -0.06
CA ASP A 335 21.27 6.02 -1.37
C ASP A 335 19.93 6.72 -1.66
N ARG A 336 18.85 6.27 -1.03
CA ARG A 336 17.50 6.83 -1.19
C ARG A 336 16.72 6.76 0.12
N LEU A 337 16.30 7.92 0.59
CA LEU A 337 15.43 8.13 1.74
C LEU A 337 14.11 8.74 1.25
N VAL A 338 13.01 8.00 1.38
CA VAL A 338 11.68 8.50 1.03
C VAL A 338 10.83 8.64 2.29
N ILE A 339 10.14 9.77 2.40
CA ILE A 339 9.22 10.10 3.50
C ILE A 339 7.86 10.47 2.89
N ALA A 340 6.84 9.70 3.21
CA ALA A 340 5.47 9.96 2.79
C ALA A 340 4.73 10.76 3.87
N VAL A 341 4.05 11.84 3.50
CA VAL A 341 3.24 12.65 4.42
C VAL A 341 1.86 12.89 3.82
N ASP A 342 0.83 12.35 4.48
CA ASP A 342 -0.55 12.47 4.00
C ASP A 342 -1.27 13.69 4.58
N ALA A 343 -2.17 14.26 3.78
CA ALA A 343 -3.16 15.25 4.16
C ALA A 343 -2.58 16.53 4.79
N LEU A 344 -1.72 17.24 4.06
CA LEU A 344 -1.18 18.53 4.52
C LEU A 344 -2.26 19.59 4.77
N ASP A 345 -3.44 19.44 4.16
CA ASP A 345 -4.60 20.32 4.41
C ASP A 345 -5.28 20.05 5.77
N GLU A 346 -4.92 18.97 6.47
CA GLU A 346 -5.45 18.66 7.81
C GLU A 346 -4.55 19.14 8.95
N VAL A 347 -3.38 19.71 8.63
CA VAL A 347 -2.42 20.21 9.63
C VAL A 347 -3.00 21.42 10.38
N ASP A 348 -2.92 21.38 11.70
CA ASP A 348 -3.28 22.53 12.54
C ASP A 348 -2.15 23.57 12.55
N LEU A 349 -2.27 24.53 11.64
CA LEU A 349 -1.32 25.64 11.51
C LEU A 349 -1.36 26.64 12.69
N SER A 350 -2.37 26.60 13.57
CA SER A 350 -2.45 27.52 14.72
C SER A 350 -1.37 27.23 15.77
N THR A 351 -0.86 26.01 15.79
CA THR A 351 0.18 25.52 16.71
C THR A 351 1.61 25.80 16.22
N GLN A 352 1.76 26.29 14.98
CA GLN A 352 3.04 26.51 14.33
C GLN A 352 3.38 28.02 14.25
N ASN A 353 4.67 28.34 14.19
CA ASN A 353 5.10 29.66 13.75
C ASN A 353 4.54 29.98 12.34
N SER A 354 3.78 31.06 12.24
CA SER A 354 3.08 31.49 11.01
C SER A 354 3.99 31.84 9.83
N ARG A 355 5.30 31.97 10.06
CA ARG A 355 6.31 32.24 9.01
C ARG A 355 7.08 31.00 8.56
N ALA A 356 6.84 29.84 9.17
CA ALA A 356 7.54 28.62 8.82
C ALA A 356 6.76 27.77 7.81
N ASN A 357 7.46 26.89 7.11
CA ASN A 357 6.84 25.86 6.28
C ASN A 357 5.94 24.95 7.12
N VAL A 358 4.84 24.48 6.54
CA VAL A 358 3.97 23.47 7.14
C VAL A 358 4.79 22.28 7.68
N LEU A 359 4.45 21.82 8.88
CA LEU A 359 5.14 20.75 9.60
C LEU A 359 6.65 20.99 9.84
N TYR A 360 7.10 22.25 9.77
CA TYR A 360 8.51 22.62 9.73
C TYR A 360 9.32 21.86 8.66
N LEU A 361 8.70 21.56 7.51
CA LEU A 361 9.39 20.91 6.39
C LEU A 361 10.61 21.73 5.94
N PRO A 362 11.81 21.11 5.81
CA PRO A 362 13.04 21.84 5.51
C PRO A 362 13.01 22.56 4.16
N GLU A 363 13.56 23.77 4.11
CA GLU A 363 13.70 24.49 2.83
C GLU A 363 14.69 23.80 1.87
N ASN A 364 15.73 23.17 2.43
CA ASN A 364 16.77 22.46 1.71
C ASN A 364 16.78 20.98 2.12
N LEU A 365 16.98 20.10 1.14
CA LEU A 365 17.06 18.66 1.36
C LEU A 365 18.45 18.12 1.06
N PRO A 366 18.99 17.17 1.86
CA PRO A 366 20.17 16.42 1.48
C PRO A 366 19.94 15.62 0.18
N LYS A 367 21.02 15.30 -0.54
CA LYS A 367 20.94 14.42 -1.71
C LYS A 367 20.40 13.05 -1.29
N GLY A 368 19.52 12.48 -2.12
CA GLY A 368 18.88 11.19 -1.88
C GLY A 368 17.62 11.27 -1.01
N VAL A 369 17.21 12.46 -0.54
CA VAL A 369 16.03 12.64 0.30
C VAL A 369 14.83 13.13 -0.53
N TYR A 370 13.73 12.41 -0.43
CA TYR A 370 12.48 12.71 -1.14
C TYR A 370 11.29 12.71 -0.19
N PHE A 371 10.43 13.70 -0.36
CA PHE A 371 9.14 13.76 0.32
C PHE A 371 8.02 13.54 -0.68
N ILE A 372 7.11 12.60 -0.38
CA ILE A 372 5.88 12.38 -1.15
C ILE A 372 4.72 12.89 -0.30
N LEU A 373 4.14 14.01 -0.72
CA LEU A 373 3.16 14.76 0.03
C LEU A 373 1.79 14.62 -0.62
N THR A 374 0.70 14.63 0.15
CA THR A 374 -0.65 14.76 -0.40
C THR A 374 -1.36 15.99 0.16
N LYS A 375 -2.17 16.66 -0.66
CA LYS A 375 -2.98 17.80 -0.25
C LYS A 375 -4.26 17.97 -1.07
N ARG A 376 -5.17 18.80 -0.57
CA ARG A 376 -6.25 19.41 -1.37
C ARG A 376 -5.73 20.61 -2.18
N PRO A 377 -6.50 21.10 -3.18
CA PRO A 377 -6.21 22.33 -3.94
C PRO A 377 -6.38 23.60 -3.10
N GLU A 378 -5.74 23.64 -1.93
CA GLU A 378 -5.77 24.73 -0.97
C GLU A 378 -4.35 25.28 -0.79
N PHE A 379 -4.28 26.56 -0.41
CA PHE A 379 -3.02 27.23 -0.11
C PHE A 379 -2.49 26.74 1.24
N PHE A 380 -1.18 26.56 1.32
CA PHE A 380 -0.47 26.24 2.55
C PHE A 380 0.91 26.91 2.56
N PRO A 381 1.47 27.25 3.74
CA PRO A 381 2.78 27.88 3.83
C PRO A 381 3.87 26.87 3.44
N PHE A 382 4.46 27.06 2.27
CA PHE A 382 5.49 26.16 1.75
C PHE A 382 6.41 26.89 0.78
N VAL A 383 7.60 27.22 1.27
CA VAL A 383 8.66 27.90 0.52
C VAL A 383 9.92 27.04 0.66
N VAL A 384 10.34 26.41 -0.43
CA VAL A 384 11.50 25.52 -0.45
C VAL A 384 12.44 25.87 -1.59
N SER A 385 13.73 25.58 -1.40
CA SER A 385 14.76 25.68 -2.43
C SER A 385 15.00 24.35 -3.16
N ALA A 386 14.57 23.23 -2.57
CA ALA A 386 14.64 21.91 -3.20
C ALA A 386 13.67 21.81 -4.41
N PRO A 387 13.95 20.94 -5.40
CA PRO A 387 13.04 20.71 -6.51
C PRO A 387 11.65 20.30 -6.05
N GLN A 388 10.63 20.94 -6.61
CA GLN A 388 9.22 20.65 -6.37
C GLN A 388 8.59 20.14 -7.66
N GLN A 389 7.77 19.10 -7.54
CA GLN A 389 6.88 18.67 -8.60
C GLN A 389 5.45 18.55 -8.05
N GLU A 390 4.57 19.43 -8.52
CA GLU A 390 3.14 19.28 -8.29
C GLU A 390 2.55 18.29 -9.30
N PHE A 391 1.77 17.35 -8.78
CA PHE A 391 1.07 16.33 -9.52
C PHE A 391 -0.43 16.49 -9.27
N ASP A 392 -1.08 17.23 -10.15
CA ASP A 392 -2.54 17.31 -10.17
C ASP A 392 -3.11 16.02 -10.76
N MET A 393 -3.66 15.18 -9.88
CA MET A 393 -4.26 13.90 -10.23
C MET A 393 -5.58 14.07 -10.99
N MET A 394 -6.20 15.24 -10.93
CA MET A 394 -7.47 15.57 -11.60
C MET A 394 -7.26 16.28 -12.95
N SER A 395 -6.00 16.55 -13.34
CA SER A 395 -5.70 17.20 -14.61
C SER A 395 -6.16 16.39 -15.84
N ASP A 396 -6.49 17.10 -16.92
CA ASP A 396 -6.93 16.51 -18.20
C ASP A 396 -5.95 15.45 -18.74
N LYS A 397 -4.65 15.60 -18.43
CA LYS A 397 -3.60 14.65 -18.80
C LYS A 397 -3.88 13.24 -18.27
N TYR A 398 -4.43 13.12 -17.06
CA TYR A 398 -4.67 11.83 -16.40
C TYR A 398 -6.14 11.42 -16.38
N TYR A 399 -7.03 12.22 -16.97
CA TYR A 399 -8.48 11.95 -17.00
C TYR A 399 -8.79 10.52 -17.52
N GLN A 400 -8.18 10.10 -18.63
CA GLN A 400 -8.42 8.76 -19.19
C GLN A 400 -7.89 7.64 -18.28
N ALA A 401 -6.72 7.84 -17.65
CA ALA A 401 -6.16 6.86 -16.72
C ALA A 401 -7.03 6.72 -15.45
N ASN A 402 -7.54 7.83 -14.93
CA ASN A 402 -8.52 7.84 -13.85
C ASN A 402 -9.79 7.06 -14.22
N LEU A 403 -10.37 7.37 -15.39
CA LEU A 403 -11.60 6.75 -15.86
C LEU A 403 -11.46 5.24 -16.06
N GLU A 404 -10.32 4.79 -16.60
CA GLU A 404 -9.96 3.38 -16.72
C GLU A 404 -9.95 2.67 -15.36
N ASP A 405 -9.29 3.25 -14.36
CA ASP A 405 -9.21 2.69 -13.00
C ASP A 405 -10.59 2.66 -12.32
N ILE A 406 -11.41 3.69 -12.50
CA ILE A 406 -12.80 3.75 -11.99
C ILE A 406 -13.65 2.63 -12.59
N ARG A 407 -13.61 2.47 -13.92
CA ARG A 407 -14.35 1.41 -14.61
C ARG A 407 -13.90 0.02 -14.14
N ARG A 408 -12.59 -0.17 -13.93
CA ARG A 408 -12.05 -1.42 -13.38
C ARG A 408 -12.56 -1.68 -11.95
N PHE A 409 -12.60 -0.65 -11.11
CA PHE A 409 -13.12 -0.76 -9.75
C PHE A 409 -14.61 -1.11 -9.72
N ILE A 410 -15.44 -0.43 -10.52
CA ILE A 410 -16.88 -0.74 -10.61
C ILE A 410 -17.07 -2.17 -11.12
N ARG A 411 -16.34 -2.58 -12.17
CA ARG A 411 -16.39 -3.94 -12.72
C ARG A 411 -16.02 -4.99 -11.68
N TYR A 412 -14.97 -4.75 -10.89
CA TYR A 412 -14.59 -5.63 -9.78
C TYR A 412 -15.75 -5.80 -8.78
N ARG A 413 -16.43 -4.71 -8.40
CA ARG A 413 -17.59 -4.77 -7.48
C ARG A 413 -18.83 -5.42 -8.12
N CYS A 414 -19.01 -5.29 -9.44
CA CYS A 414 -20.09 -5.97 -10.18
C CYS A 414 -19.99 -7.50 -10.17
N GLN A 415 -18.82 -8.07 -9.85
CA GLN A 415 -18.67 -9.52 -9.69
C GLN A 415 -19.31 -10.06 -8.41
N ARG A 416 -19.72 -9.19 -7.48
CA ARG A 416 -20.35 -9.58 -6.22
C ARG A 416 -21.83 -9.84 -6.40
N GLU A 417 -22.28 -10.91 -5.75
CA GLU A 417 -23.65 -11.40 -5.84
C GLU A 417 -24.73 -10.33 -5.49
N PRO A 418 -24.56 -9.47 -4.46
CA PRO A 418 -25.57 -8.44 -4.16
C PRO A 418 -25.73 -7.39 -5.27
N ILE A 419 -24.63 -6.96 -5.92
CA ILE A 419 -24.69 -6.02 -7.05
C ILE A 419 -25.35 -6.70 -8.24
N GLN A 420 -25.02 -7.96 -8.55
CA GLN A 420 -25.64 -8.72 -9.65
C GLN A 420 -27.15 -8.89 -9.44
N ARG A 421 -27.59 -9.17 -8.21
CA ARG A 421 -29.01 -9.21 -7.87
C ARG A 421 -29.70 -7.87 -8.09
N TRP A 422 -29.09 -6.78 -7.66
CA TRP A 422 -29.64 -5.44 -7.86
C TRP A 422 -29.77 -5.10 -9.35
N LEU A 423 -28.72 -5.37 -10.15
CA LEU A 423 -28.76 -5.18 -11.61
C LEU A 423 -29.89 -5.97 -12.28
N THR A 424 -30.04 -7.24 -11.89
CA THR A 424 -31.10 -8.12 -12.41
C THR A 424 -32.49 -7.60 -12.04
N ALA A 425 -32.69 -7.16 -10.79
CA ALA A 425 -33.96 -6.63 -10.31
C ALA A 425 -34.36 -5.33 -11.02
N GLN A 426 -33.37 -4.49 -11.36
CA GLN A 426 -33.59 -3.23 -12.06
C GLN A 426 -33.62 -3.38 -13.59
N GLY A 427 -33.28 -4.55 -14.14
CA GLY A 427 -33.20 -4.79 -15.59
C GLY A 427 -32.09 -3.99 -16.28
N VAL A 428 -30.99 -3.70 -15.57
CA VAL A 428 -29.86 -2.89 -16.05
C VAL A 428 -28.70 -3.80 -16.42
N THR A 429 -28.05 -3.56 -17.56
CA THR A 429 -26.85 -4.31 -17.94
C THR A 429 -25.62 -3.84 -17.17
N GLU A 430 -24.63 -4.72 -16.98
CA GLU A 430 -23.37 -4.37 -16.33
C GLU A 430 -22.65 -3.20 -17.04
N ALA A 431 -22.68 -3.18 -18.38
CA ALA A 431 -22.05 -2.13 -19.18
C ALA A 431 -22.71 -0.77 -18.94
N GLU A 432 -24.05 -0.70 -18.97
CA GLU A 432 -24.80 0.54 -18.69
C GLU A 432 -24.54 1.03 -17.27
N PHE A 433 -24.48 0.12 -16.29
CA PHE A 433 -24.20 0.47 -14.91
C PHE A 433 -22.78 1.02 -14.72
N ILE A 434 -21.78 0.39 -15.35
CA ILE A 434 -20.39 0.86 -15.29
C ILE A 434 -20.26 2.26 -15.87
N ASP A 435 -20.79 2.50 -17.07
CA ASP A 435 -20.66 3.80 -17.71
C ASP A 435 -21.42 4.89 -16.95
N PHE A 436 -22.63 4.58 -16.46
CA PHE A 436 -23.43 5.51 -15.67
C PHE A 436 -22.74 5.89 -14.35
N LEU A 437 -22.24 4.91 -13.59
CA LEU A 437 -21.54 5.20 -12.33
C LEU A 437 -20.19 5.87 -12.56
N ALA A 438 -19.47 5.52 -13.62
CA ALA A 438 -18.21 6.17 -13.94
C ALA A 438 -18.42 7.67 -14.20
N GLU A 439 -19.44 8.04 -14.98
CA GLU A 439 -19.82 9.43 -15.22
C GLU A 439 -20.27 10.13 -13.93
N ASN A 440 -21.17 9.50 -13.16
CA ASN A 440 -21.71 10.08 -11.95
C ASN A 440 -20.71 10.17 -10.80
N SER A 441 -19.61 9.42 -10.85
CA SER A 441 -18.58 9.47 -9.81
C SER A 441 -17.75 10.73 -9.82
N GLU A 442 -17.67 11.45 -10.95
CA GLU A 442 -16.79 12.64 -11.09
C GLU A 442 -15.34 12.33 -10.69
N SER A 443 -14.88 11.11 -10.98
CA SER A 443 -13.58 10.56 -10.55
C SER A 443 -13.36 10.43 -9.04
N ASN A 444 -14.45 10.33 -8.27
CA ASN A 444 -14.42 10.22 -6.82
C ASN A 444 -14.63 8.77 -6.36
N PHE A 445 -13.54 8.12 -5.89
CA PHE A 445 -13.59 6.74 -5.39
C PHE A 445 -14.39 6.60 -4.10
N MET A 446 -14.43 7.64 -3.26
CA MET A 446 -15.25 7.62 -2.04
C MET A 446 -16.74 7.57 -2.36
N TYR A 447 -17.20 8.32 -3.37
CA TYR A 447 -18.57 8.19 -3.88
C TYR A 447 -18.85 6.75 -4.35
N LEU A 448 -17.94 6.16 -5.13
CA LEU A 448 -18.12 4.79 -5.63
C LEU A 448 -18.22 3.78 -4.49
N LYS A 449 -17.31 3.86 -3.51
CA LYS A 449 -17.35 3.02 -2.32
C LYS A 449 -18.70 3.11 -1.64
N TYR A 450 -19.18 4.32 -1.37
CA TYR A 450 -20.44 4.51 -0.66
C TYR A 450 -21.68 4.05 -1.42
N VAL A 451 -21.81 4.40 -2.71
CA VAL A 451 -22.96 3.98 -3.51
C VAL A 451 -22.98 2.47 -3.67
N LEU A 452 -21.83 1.84 -3.93
CA LEU A 452 -21.74 0.38 -4.08
C LEU A 452 -21.98 -0.34 -2.75
N ASP A 453 -21.46 0.17 -1.62
CA ASP A 453 -21.74 -0.37 -0.29
C ASP A 453 -23.24 -0.27 0.07
N ASP A 454 -23.90 0.85 -0.25
CA ASP A 454 -25.34 1.03 -0.01
C ASP A 454 -26.19 0.07 -0.85
N ILE A 455 -25.79 -0.19 -2.10
CA ILE A 455 -26.44 -1.21 -2.95
C ILE A 455 -26.22 -2.60 -2.35
N GLU A 456 -24.99 -2.95 -1.97
CA GLU A 456 -24.66 -4.27 -1.41
C GLU A 456 -25.40 -4.55 -0.09
N LYS A 457 -25.60 -3.51 0.73
CA LYS A 457 -26.38 -3.58 1.98
C LYS A 457 -27.90 -3.55 1.76
N GLY A 458 -28.37 -3.43 0.51
CA GLY A 458 -29.79 -3.39 0.17
C GLY A 458 -30.49 -2.07 0.50
N ARG A 459 -29.76 -1.03 0.89
CA ARG A 459 -30.33 0.29 1.22
C ARG A 459 -30.93 0.97 -0.02
N TYR A 460 -30.45 0.62 -1.22
CA TYR A 460 -30.89 1.17 -2.52
C TYR A 460 -31.78 0.18 -3.30
N ALA A 461 -32.42 -0.76 -2.62
CA ALA A 461 -33.30 -1.73 -3.28
C ALA A 461 -34.48 -1.09 -4.01
N ASP A 462 -34.96 0.07 -3.54
CA ASP A 462 -36.07 0.85 -4.10
C ASP A 462 -35.63 1.91 -5.13
N LEU A 463 -34.33 2.17 -5.25
CA LEU A 463 -33.78 3.12 -6.21
C LEU A 463 -33.48 2.44 -7.54
N ASN A 464 -33.83 3.12 -8.64
CA ASN A 464 -33.41 2.75 -9.98
C ASN A 464 -32.09 3.46 -10.34
N LEU A 465 -31.49 3.06 -11.48
CA LEU A 465 -30.24 3.64 -11.97
C LEU A 465 -30.28 5.18 -12.04
N ALA A 466 -31.36 5.75 -12.62
CA ALA A 466 -31.50 7.18 -12.82
C ALA A 466 -31.61 8.00 -11.52
N ASN A 467 -31.98 7.36 -10.41
CA ASN A 467 -32.15 8.00 -9.11
C ASN A 467 -30.91 7.90 -8.20
N LEU A 468 -29.87 7.18 -8.63
CA LEU A 468 -28.60 7.17 -7.91
C LEU A 468 -28.02 8.59 -7.85
N PRO A 469 -27.39 8.99 -6.73
CA PRO A 469 -26.86 10.34 -6.57
C PRO A 469 -25.76 10.61 -7.60
N LYS A 470 -25.62 11.86 -8.08
CA LYS A 470 -24.49 12.28 -8.91
C LYS A 470 -23.45 13.02 -8.07
N GLY A 471 -22.25 12.47 -7.97
CA GLY A 471 -21.16 13.01 -7.18
C GLY A 471 -21.36 12.86 -5.67
N LEU A 472 -20.28 13.14 -4.93
CA LEU A 472 -20.23 12.94 -3.48
C LEU A 472 -21.18 13.87 -2.71
N GLU A 473 -21.36 15.11 -3.18
CA GLU A 473 -22.25 16.08 -2.53
C GLU A 473 -23.73 15.68 -2.62
N GLN A 474 -24.20 15.21 -3.78
CA GLN A 474 -25.57 14.73 -3.89
C GLN A 474 -25.80 13.45 -3.10
N TYR A 475 -24.78 12.60 -2.97
CA TYR A 475 -24.84 11.43 -2.11
C TYR A 475 -25.10 11.86 -0.64
N TYR A 476 -24.36 12.84 -0.13
CA TYR A 476 -24.61 13.40 1.20
C TYR A 476 -25.99 14.07 1.32
N GLU A 477 -26.44 14.80 0.31
CA GLU A 477 -27.80 15.39 0.27
C GLU A 477 -28.91 14.33 0.33
N GLN A 478 -28.78 13.26 -0.45
CA GLN A 478 -29.76 12.17 -0.43
C GLN A 478 -29.79 11.48 0.92
N HIS A 479 -28.62 11.15 1.49
CA HIS A 479 -28.56 10.57 2.82
C HIS A 479 -29.18 11.50 3.87
N TRP A 480 -28.82 12.79 3.86
CA TRP A 480 -29.41 13.80 4.75
C TRP A 480 -30.95 13.79 4.73
N ARG A 481 -31.55 13.65 3.54
CA ARG A 481 -33.02 13.56 3.40
C ARG A 481 -33.56 12.24 3.94
N ARG A 482 -32.90 11.10 3.66
CA ARG A 482 -33.33 9.78 4.15
C ARG A 482 -33.31 9.68 5.67
N MET A 483 -32.36 10.36 6.33
CA MET A 483 -32.30 10.47 7.79
C MET A 483 -33.39 11.39 8.39
N GLY A 484 -34.32 11.90 7.57
CA GLY A 484 -35.43 12.73 8.01
C GLY A 484 -35.03 14.16 8.38
N MET A 485 -33.83 14.62 8.02
CA MET A 485 -33.30 15.93 8.45
C MET A 485 -34.00 17.13 7.78
N VAL A 486 -34.90 16.86 6.84
CA VAL A 486 -35.77 17.86 6.18
C VAL A 486 -37.25 17.70 6.56
N THR A 487 -37.60 16.67 7.33
CA THR A 487 -38.96 16.39 7.79
C THR A 487 -39.47 17.55 8.64
N ARG A 488 -40.78 17.86 8.56
CA ARG A 488 -41.40 18.94 9.32
C ARG A 488 -42.31 18.36 10.43
N PRO A 489 -42.21 18.85 11.68
CA PRO A 489 -41.24 19.82 12.18
C PRO A 489 -39.79 19.30 12.10
N LEU A 490 -38.82 20.22 11.94
CA LEU A 490 -37.41 19.82 11.79
C LEU A 490 -36.93 19.03 13.01
N PRO A 491 -36.15 17.94 12.82
CA PRO A 491 -35.67 17.11 13.92
C PRO A 491 -34.55 17.84 14.68
N ARG A 492 -34.92 18.70 15.63
CA ARG A 492 -33.99 19.57 16.36
C ARG A 492 -32.92 18.77 17.11
N THR A 493 -33.30 17.69 17.78
CA THR A 493 -32.40 16.79 18.51
C THR A 493 -31.32 16.20 17.59
N LYS A 494 -31.70 15.58 16.47
CA LYS A 494 -30.74 15.06 15.48
C LYS A 494 -29.83 16.16 14.94
N LEU A 495 -30.38 17.34 14.64
CA LEU A 495 -29.60 18.49 14.15
C LEU A 495 -28.57 18.97 15.17
N LYS A 496 -28.91 19.00 16.47
CA LYS A 496 -27.98 19.37 17.54
C LYS A 496 -26.83 18.37 17.65
N ILE A 497 -27.13 17.07 17.71
CA ILE A 497 -26.12 16.00 17.86
C ILE A 497 -25.15 16.01 16.68
N ILE A 498 -25.67 16.09 15.45
CA ILE A 498 -24.83 16.14 14.24
C ILE A 498 -24.02 17.45 14.17
N TYR A 499 -24.58 18.57 14.63
CA TYR A 499 -23.84 19.82 14.74
C TYR A 499 -22.67 19.70 15.73
N LEU A 500 -22.89 19.12 16.91
CA LEU A 500 -21.85 18.89 17.91
C LEU A 500 -20.73 18.02 17.32
N LEU A 501 -21.08 16.88 16.73
CA LEU A 501 -20.12 16.00 16.04
C LEU A 501 -19.34 16.71 14.93
N SER A 502 -19.97 17.64 14.20
CA SER A 502 -19.29 18.42 13.17
C SER A 502 -18.28 19.40 13.74
N LYS A 503 -18.49 19.89 14.96
CA LYS A 503 -17.65 20.88 15.62
C LYS A 503 -16.54 20.26 16.47
N THR A 504 -16.78 19.08 17.01
CA THR A 504 -15.80 18.36 17.81
C THR A 504 -14.76 17.75 16.89
N CYS A 505 -13.57 18.36 16.82
CA CYS A 505 -12.43 17.81 16.10
C CYS A 505 -11.80 16.59 16.80
N LYS A 506 -12.25 16.27 18.03
CA LYS A 506 -11.80 15.11 18.82
C LYS A 506 -12.92 14.05 18.90
N PRO A 507 -12.59 12.75 19.01
CA PRO A 507 -13.58 11.72 19.34
C PRO A 507 -14.31 12.04 20.64
N VAL A 508 -15.64 11.86 20.65
CA VAL A 508 -16.52 12.19 21.77
C VAL A 508 -17.35 10.98 22.17
N SER A 509 -17.56 10.76 23.47
CA SER A 509 -18.43 9.70 23.97
C SER A 509 -19.91 10.03 23.79
N CYS A 510 -20.76 9.00 23.79
CA CYS A 510 -22.21 9.16 23.75
C CYS A 510 -22.72 10.00 24.92
N ASP A 511 -22.22 9.74 26.14
CA ASP A 511 -22.60 10.49 27.34
C ASP A 511 -22.26 11.98 27.23
N LEU A 512 -21.08 12.32 26.74
CA LEU A 512 -20.69 13.73 26.59
C LEU A 512 -21.52 14.44 25.51
N LEU A 513 -21.86 13.74 24.42
CA LEU A 513 -22.78 14.26 23.42
C LEU A 513 -24.20 14.47 23.99
N ALA A 514 -24.67 13.58 24.86
CA ALA A 514 -25.96 13.70 25.54
C ALA A 514 -26.00 14.92 26.47
N ASP A 515 -24.96 15.12 27.27
CA ASP A 515 -24.80 16.29 28.13
C ASP A 515 -24.83 17.59 27.33
N PHE A 516 -24.08 17.67 26.22
CA PHE A 516 -24.05 18.87 25.38
C PHE A 516 -25.32 19.10 24.57
N ALA A 517 -26.00 18.03 24.15
CA ALA A 517 -27.24 18.15 23.40
C ALA A 517 -28.43 18.52 24.30
N GLU A 518 -28.28 18.33 25.63
CA GLU A 518 -29.34 18.32 26.64
C GLU A 518 -30.41 17.25 26.32
N GLU A 519 -29.95 16.04 25.98
CA GLU A 519 -30.78 14.92 25.53
C GLU A 519 -30.42 13.65 26.31
N ASP A 520 -31.25 12.62 26.25
CA ASP A 520 -30.93 11.35 26.89
C ASP A 520 -29.91 10.52 26.08
N PRO A 521 -29.00 9.76 26.74
CA PRO A 521 -28.01 8.95 26.04
C PRO A 521 -28.59 7.91 25.07
N LEU A 522 -29.81 7.41 25.32
CA LEU A 522 -30.46 6.45 24.42
C LEU A 522 -30.83 7.13 23.09
N THR A 523 -31.42 8.33 23.13
CA THR A 523 -31.70 9.14 21.93
C THR A 523 -30.42 9.48 21.18
N VAL A 524 -29.33 9.81 21.88
CA VAL A 524 -28.04 10.05 21.22
C VAL A 524 -27.51 8.79 20.56
N GLN A 525 -27.56 7.64 21.24
CA GLN A 525 -27.11 6.37 20.71
C GLN A 525 -27.89 5.97 19.44
N GLU A 526 -29.22 6.12 19.43
CA GLU A 526 -30.05 5.89 18.24
C GLU A 526 -29.60 6.76 17.06
N VAL A 527 -29.24 8.03 17.32
CA VAL A 527 -28.70 8.93 16.28
C VAL A 527 -27.30 8.51 15.84
N LEU A 528 -26.45 8.02 16.72
CA LEU A 528 -25.12 7.54 16.35
C LEU A 528 -25.20 6.29 15.47
N GLU A 529 -26.09 5.35 15.80
CA GLU A 529 -26.35 4.13 15.03
C GLU A 529 -26.92 4.46 13.65
N ASP A 530 -27.91 5.36 13.60
CA ASP A 530 -28.49 5.90 12.37
C ASP A 530 -27.41 6.44 11.40
N TRP A 531 -26.36 7.06 11.95
CA TRP A 531 -25.30 7.74 11.20
C TRP A 531 -23.99 6.95 11.13
N GLU A 532 -23.95 5.68 11.54
CA GLU A 532 -22.75 4.84 11.67
C GLU A 532 -21.79 4.93 10.47
N GLN A 533 -22.34 5.05 9.26
CA GLN A 533 -21.60 5.03 8.00
C GLN A 533 -20.73 6.28 7.77
N PHE A 534 -21.00 7.36 8.51
CA PHE A 534 -20.23 8.60 8.49
C PHE A 534 -19.44 8.82 9.78
N LEU A 535 -19.55 7.89 10.72
CA LEU A 535 -18.89 7.95 12.01
C LEU A 535 -17.77 6.93 12.06
N ARG A 536 -16.72 7.29 12.78
CA ARG A 536 -15.68 6.38 13.21
C ARG A 536 -15.93 6.06 14.66
N HIS A 537 -16.22 4.79 14.93
CA HIS A 537 -16.40 4.25 16.28
C HIS A 537 -15.07 3.64 16.76
N ARG A 538 -14.68 3.97 17.99
CA ARG A 538 -13.50 3.42 18.66
C ARG A 538 -13.77 3.21 20.14
N ILE A 539 -12.99 2.32 20.74
CA ILE A 539 -12.93 2.16 22.20
C ILE A 539 -11.62 2.77 22.66
N VAL A 540 -11.70 3.76 23.55
CA VAL A 540 -10.55 4.43 24.18
C VAL A 540 -10.74 4.34 25.69
N GLU A 541 -9.81 3.68 26.39
CA GLU A 541 -9.86 3.50 27.85
C GLU A 541 -11.22 2.95 28.34
N ASP A 542 -11.70 1.89 27.67
CA ASP A 542 -13.00 1.25 27.90
C ASP A 542 -14.25 2.12 27.63
N ASN A 543 -14.08 3.31 27.05
CA ASN A 543 -15.18 4.17 26.62
C ASN A 543 -15.36 4.15 25.10
N GLU A 544 -16.61 4.00 24.64
CA GLU A 544 -16.96 4.16 23.24
C GLU A 544 -16.95 5.64 22.84
N VAL A 545 -16.20 5.96 21.80
CA VAL A 545 -16.07 7.32 21.26
C VAL A 545 -16.33 7.36 19.76
N TYR A 546 -16.90 8.47 19.33
CA TYR A 546 -17.41 8.71 17.99
C TYR A 546 -16.81 9.99 17.42
N SER A 547 -16.44 9.96 16.14
CA SER A 547 -15.97 11.15 15.39
C SER A 547 -16.45 11.08 13.96
N ILE A 548 -16.50 12.22 13.26
CA ILE A 548 -16.78 12.21 11.82
C ILE A 548 -15.63 11.53 11.08
N TYR A 549 -15.98 10.56 10.22
CA TYR A 549 -15.03 9.73 9.51
C TYR A 549 -14.15 10.51 8.51
N HIS A 550 -14.69 11.51 7.82
CA HIS A 550 -13.97 12.23 6.77
C HIS A 550 -14.28 13.73 6.74
N LYS A 551 -13.23 14.55 6.58
CA LYS A 551 -13.33 16.01 6.53
C LYS A 551 -14.27 16.51 5.43
N SER A 552 -14.40 15.81 4.29
CA SER A 552 -15.36 16.19 3.24
C SER A 552 -16.82 16.18 3.71
N PHE A 553 -17.20 15.24 4.57
CA PHE A 553 -18.54 15.20 5.15
C PHE A 553 -18.71 16.30 6.21
N GLN A 554 -17.68 16.56 7.01
CA GLN A 554 -17.65 17.69 7.94
C GLN A 554 -17.82 19.04 7.21
N ASP A 555 -17.14 19.23 6.08
CA ASP A 555 -17.27 20.42 5.22
C ASP A 555 -18.70 20.58 4.68
N PHE A 556 -19.32 19.47 4.26
CA PHE A 556 -20.72 19.45 3.84
C PHE A 556 -21.67 19.90 4.96
N LEU A 557 -21.47 19.38 6.18
CA LEU A 557 -22.26 19.79 7.36
C LEU A 557 -22.06 21.27 7.69
N PHE A 558 -20.81 21.77 7.63
CA PHE A 558 -20.52 23.17 7.90
C PHE A 558 -21.16 24.13 6.92
N LYS A 559 -21.26 23.79 5.62
CA LYS A 559 -21.92 24.64 4.63
C LYS A 559 -23.43 24.76 4.86
N ARG A 560 -24.06 23.84 5.60
CA ARG A 560 -25.50 23.87 5.86
C ARG A 560 -25.88 24.90 6.92
N ARG A 561 -26.55 25.97 6.48
CA ARG A 561 -27.13 27.00 7.37
C ARG A 561 -28.07 26.44 8.43
N THR A 562 -28.80 25.34 8.16
CA THR A 562 -29.70 24.72 9.14
C THR A 562 -28.93 24.11 10.32
N VAL A 563 -27.76 23.53 10.04
CA VAL A 563 -26.84 22.97 11.03
C VAL A 563 -26.20 24.10 11.85
N GLN A 564 -25.76 25.18 11.19
CA GLN A 564 -25.25 26.39 11.86
C GLN A 564 -26.30 27.10 12.73
N LYS A 565 -27.58 27.05 12.36
CA LYS A 565 -28.70 27.68 13.08
C LYS A 565 -29.30 26.81 14.19
N ALA A 566 -28.79 25.59 14.41
CA ALA A 566 -29.27 24.71 15.48
C ALA A 566 -29.11 25.33 16.89
N GLY A 567 -28.37 26.44 17.02
CA GLY A 567 -28.58 27.41 18.10
C GLY A 567 -27.86 27.08 19.40
N ILE A 568 -26.72 26.37 19.34
CA ILE A 568 -25.87 26.17 20.51
C ILE A 568 -24.76 27.25 20.51
N SER A 569 -24.59 27.94 21.63
CA SER A 569 -23.56 28.95 21.84
C SER A 569 -22.17 28.31 21.70
N LEU A 570 -21.43 28.70 20.66
CA LEU A 570 -20.09 28.20 20.33
C LEU A 570 -19.09 28.32 21.49
N ARG A 571 -19.21 29.39 22.29
CA ARG A 571 -18.31 29.65 23.42
C ARG A 571 -18.50 28.65 24.55
N ASP A 572 -19.74 28.22 24.82
CA ASP A 572 -20.01 27.33 25.95
C ASP A 572 -19.56 25.90 25.63
N ILE A 573 -19.62 25.47 24.36
CA ILE A 573 -19.08 24.17 23.91
C ILE A 573 -17.55 24.18 23.87
N GLU A 574 -16.90 25.20 23.29
CA GLU A 574 -15.44 25.29 23.25
C GLU A 574 -14.85 25.39 24.67
N GLN A 575 -15.46 26.20 25.53
CA GLN A 575 -15.07 26.34 26.93
C GLN A 575 -15.32 25.04 27.72
N ALA A 576 -16.44 24.36 27.53
CA ALA A 576 -16.71 23.08 28.21
C ALA A 576 -15.89 21.90 27.66
N ILE A 577 -15.55 21.86 26.37
CA ILE A 577 -14.60 20.90 25.80
C ILE A 577 -13.19 21.18 26.32
N VAL A 578 -12.84 22.43 26.58
CA VAL A 578 -11.57 22.78 27.24
C VAL A 578 -11.63 22.46 28.74
N ASP A 579 -12.74 22.74 29.42
CA ASP A 579 -12.85 22.61 30.87
C ASP A 579 -13.07 21.16 31.34
N ASN A 580 -13.76 20.31 30.56
CA ASN A 580 -14.06 18.91 30.92
C ASN A 580 -13.08 17.86 30.35
N LEU A 581 -12.10 18.24 29.52
CA LEU A 581 -11.34 17.26 28.73
C LEU A 581 -9.81 17.39 28.81
N TRP A 582 -9.27 18.38 29.54
CA TRP A 582 -7.82 18.45 29.80
C TRP A 582 -7.41 17.76 31.11
N ALA A 583 -8.16 17.88 32.20
CA ALA A 583 -7.77 17.32 33.50
C ALA A 583 -8.13 15.83 33.68
N GLY A 584 -9.23 15.37 33.06
CA GLY A 584 -9.77 14.02 33.31
C GLY A 584 -9.20 12.91 32.42
N LEU A 585 -8.73 13.23 31.22
CA LEU A 585 -8.33 12.24 30.20
C LEU A 585 -6.84 12.29 29.81
N TYR A 586 -6.11 13.36 30.12
CA TYR A 586 -4.69 13.49 29.75
C TYR A 586 -3.75 13.89 30.89
N GLY A 587 -4.25 14.02 32.12
CA GLY A 587 -3.46 14.52 33.24
C GLY A 587 -3.19 16.02 33.11
N SER A 588 -3.15 16.71 34.25
CA SER A 588 -2.64 18.07 34.31
C SER A 588 -1.14 18.03 34.01
N ASP A 589 -0.70 18.61 32.89
CA ASP A 589 0.68 19.07 32.74
C ASP A 589 0.91 20.18 33.78
N GLU A 590 1.32 19.80 34.99
CA GLU A 590 1.92 20.71 35.95
C GLU A 590 3.40 20.91 35.59
N ASN A 591 3.66 22.08 35.00
CA ASN A 591 4.95 22.78 34.77
C ASN A 591 5.75 22.51 33.49
#